data_AF-D8QMK4-F1
#
_entry.id   AF-D8QMK4-F1
#
_cell.length_a   1.000
_cell.length_b   1.000
_cell.length_c   1.000
_cell.angle_alpha   90.00
_cell.angle_beta   90.00
_cell.angle_gamma   90.00
#
_symmetry.space_group_name_H-M   'P 1'
#
loop_
_entity.id
_entity.type
_entity.pdbx_description
1 polymer ?
#
loop_
_entity_poly.entity_id
_entity_poly.type
_entity_poly.pdbx_seq_one_letter_code
_entity_poly.pdbx_strand_id
1 'polypeptide(L)' 'IGTPVVVTEAPQILKTAEPMPMLRKNDGVIRPGDVGRIIDRRPKNVWAVRFAIGAYLIDGKCFK' A
#
# COMPACT_ATOMS: atom_id res chain seq x y z
N ILE A 1 7.80 8.63 7.92
CA ILE A 1 6.32 8.69 7.79
C ILE A 1 6.01 10.04 7.15
N GLY A 2 5.09 10.11 6.18
CA GLY A 2 4.77 11.32 5.42
C GLY A 2 5.52 11.50 4.09
N THR A 3 6.40 10.57 3.73
CA THR A 3 7.12 10.55 2.45
C THR A 3 6.19 10.05 1.33
N PRO A 4 6.15 10.73 0.17
CA PRO A 4 5.49 10.19 -1.01
C PRO A 4 6.27 8.97 -1.51
N VAL A 5 5.54 7.91 -1.86
CA VAL A 5 6.09 6.69 -2.44
C VAL A 5 5.38 6.38 -3.74
N VAL A 6 6.12 5.88 -4.72
CA VAL A 6 5.54 5.48 -6.00
C VAL A 6 5.47 3.96 -6.03
N VAL A 7 4.30 3.43 -6.30
CA VAL A 7 4.11 1.98 -6.49
C VAL A 7 4.84 1.59 -7.76
N THR A 8 5.86 0.75 -7.66
CA THR A 8 6.60 0.27 -8.83
C THR A 8 6.00 -1.01 -9.39
N GLU A 9 5.36 -1.80 -8.54
CA GLU A 9 4.77 -3.08 -8.90
C GLU A 9 3.38 -3.19 -8.29
N ALA A 10 2.37 -3.54 -9.09
CA ALA A 10 1.03 -3.77 -8.56
C ALA A 10 1.04 -5.03 -7.68
N PRO A 11 0.83 -4.90 -6.35
CA PRO A 11 0.69 -6.08 -5.50
C PRO A 11 -0.55 -6.86 -5.94
N GLN A 12 -0.47 -8.20 -6.03
CA GLN A 12 -1.63 -9.02 -6.42
C GLN A 12 -2.74 -9.03 -5.36
N ILE A 13 -2.35 -8.78 -4.10
CA ILE A 13 -3.22 -8.81 -2.93
C ILE A 13 -3.00 -7.52 -2.14
N LEU A 14 -4.09 -6.82 -1.85
CA LEU A 14 -4.12 -5.66 -0.99
C LEU A 14 -4.71 -6.03 0.36
N LYS A 15 -4.08 -5.55 1.43
CA LYS A 15 -4.65 -5.59 2.78
C LYS A 15 -5.00 -4.18 3.19
N THR A 16 -6.22 -3.94 3.68
CA THR A 16 -6.59 -2.62 4.19
C THR A 16 -5.84 -2.33 5.49
N ALA A 17 -5.42 -1.08 5.69
CA ALA A 17 -4.72 -0.63 6.91
C ALA A 17 -5.66 -0.37 8.12
N GLU A 18 -6.90 -0.87 8.05
CA GLU A 18 -7.95 -0.74 9.07
C GLU A 18 -7.77 -1.77 10.21
N PRO A 19 -8.38 -1.57 11.39
CA PRO A 19 -8.30 -2.50 12.53
C PRO A 19 -8.78 -3.93 12.19
N MET A 20 -9.65 -4.10 11.19
CA MET A 20 -9.98 -5.39 10.58
C MET A 20 -9.39 -5.47 9.17
N PRO A 21 -8.18 -6.04 9.01
CA PRO A 21 -7.55 -6.16 7.71
C PRO A 21 -8.25 -7.24 6.89
N MET A 22 -8.88 -6.85 5.79
CA MET A 22 -9.39 -7.79 4.79
C MET A 22 -8.37 -7.94 3.67
N LEU A 23 -8.05 -9.17 3.29
CA LEU A 23 -7.35 -9.43 2.04
C LEU A 23 -8.34 -9.26 0.89
N ARG A 24 -8.05 -8.34 -0.02
CA ARG A 24 -8.74 -8.23 -1.30
C ARG A 24 -7.74 -8.42 -2.42
N LYS A 25 -8.17 -9.05 -3.52
CA LYS A 25 -7.39 -9.00 -4.76
C LYS A 25 -7.27 -7.55 -5.21
N ASN A 26 -6.11 -7.23 -5.76
CA ASN A 26 -5.93 -5.94 -6.42
C ASN A 26 -6.69 -5.97 -7.75
N ASP A 27 -7.97 -5.60 -7.70
CA ASP A 27 -8.87 -5.55 -8.86
C ASP A 27 -8.63 -4.29 -9.70
N GLY A 28 -7.36 -4.05 -10.04
CA GLY A 28 -6.91 -2.82 -10.71
C GLY A 28 -7.01 -1.55 -9.86
N VAL A 29 -7.10 -1.72 -8.54
CA VAL A 29 -7.28 -0.67 -7.53
C VAL A 29 -5.99 0.13 -7.33
N ILE A 30 -4.85 -0.55 -7.24
CA ILE A 30 -3.52 0.06 -7.21
C ILE A 30 -2.75 -0.38 -8.45
N ARG A 31 -2.30 0.60 -9.23
CA ARG A 31 -1.53 0.38 -10.45
C ARG A 31 -0.06 0.74 -10.22
N PRO A 32 0.88 0.13 -10.96
CA PRO A 32 2.24 0.63 -10.98
C PRO A 32 2.24 2.07 -11.55
N GLY A 33 2.91 2.99 -10.86
CA GLY A 33 2.89 4.42 -11.11
C GLY A 33 1.99 5.20 -10.15
N ASP A 34 1.12 4.54 -9.39
CA ASP A 34 0.31 5.24 -8.38
C ASP A 34 1.17 5.80 -7.26
N VAL A 35 0.91 7.07 -6.92
CA VAL A 35 1.60 7.75 -5.84
C VAL A 35 0.77 7.67 -4.58
N GLY A 36 1.36 7.09 -3.55
CA GLY A 36 0.79 7.02 -2.22
C GLY A 36 1.64 7.76 -1.19
N ARG A 37 1.14 7.86 0.04
CA ARG A 37 1.86 8.47 1.15
C ARG A 37 1.97 7.49 2.31
N ILE A 38 3.17 7.27 2.82
CA ILE A 38 3.35 6.38 3.99
C ILE A 38 2.72 7.03 5.22
N ILE A 39 1.72 6.38 5.80
CA ILE A 39 1.07 6.80 7.04
C ILE A 39 1.59 6.02 8.25
N ASP A 40 2.03 4.77 8.07
CA ASP A 40 2.51 3.93 9.17
C ASP A 40 3.57 2.91 8.68
N ARG A 41 4.48 2.53 9.57
CA ARG A 41 5.53 1.53 9.33
C ARG A 41 5.30 0.35 10.27
N ARG A 42 4.94 -0.80 9.71
CA ARG A 42 4.77 -2.03 10.47
C ARG A 42 6.03 -2.91 10.42
N PRO A 43 6.27 -3.74 11.45
CA PRO A 43 7.32 -4.74 11.41
C PRO A 43 7.15 -5.70 10.22
N LYS A 44 8.24 -6.36 9.81
CA LYS A 44 8.34 -7.21 8.60
C LYS A 44 8.33 -6.47 7.25
N ASN A 45 8.84 -5.24 7.20
CA ASN A 45 8.90 -4.43 5.95
C ASN A 45 7.52 -4.19 5.31
N VAL A 46 6.48 -4.11 6.13
CA VAL A 46 5.12 -3.79 5.69
C VAL A 46 4.83 -2.34 6.02
N TRP A 47 4.23 -1.62 5.08
CA TRP A 47 4.04 -0.18 5.15
C TRP A 47 2.57 0.14 4.90
N ALA A 48 1.95 0.91 5.77
CA ALA A 48 0.64 1.46 5.48
C ALA A 48 0.83 2.68 4.58
N VAL A 49 0.36 2.58 3.36
CA VAL A 49 0.40 3.62 2.34
C VAL A 49 -1.03 4.08 2.08
N ARG A 50 -1.26 5.38 2.22
CA ARG A 50 -2.52 6.03 1.90
C ARG A 50 -2.49 6.53 0.46
N PHE A 51 -3.41 6.04 -0.33
CA PHE A 51 -3.71 6.48 -1.69
C PHE A 51 -4.99 7.30 -1.69
N ALA A 52 -5.31 7.91 -2.82
CA ALA A 52 -6.58 8.65 -3.00
C ALA A 52 -7.81 7.77 -2.75
N ILE A 53 -7.72 6.49 -3.11
CA ILE A 53 -8.76 5.47 -2.96
C ILE A 53 -8.90 4.89 -1.55
N GLY A 54 -7.91 5.07 -0.67
CA GLY A 54 -7.88 4.44 0.65
C GLY A 54 -6.49 4.12 1.17
N ALA A 55 -6.40 3.53 2.37
CA ALA A 55 -5.15 3.13 2.98
C ALA A 55 -4.93 1.62 2.94
N TYR A 56 -3.77 1.21 2.42
CA TYR A 56 -3.42 -0.19 2.18
C TYR A 56 -2.05 -0.52 2.75
N LEU A 57 -1.87 -1.76 3.17
CA LEU A 57 -0.59 -2.32 3.56
C LEU A 57 0.13 -2.82 2.31
N ILE A 58 1.30 -2.25 2.05
CA ILE A 58 2.17 -2.58 0.93
C ILE A 58 3.52 -3.02 1.47
N ASP A 59 4.11 -4.06 0.84
CA ASP A 59 5.45 -4.51 1.16
C ASP A 59 6.49 -3.51 0.62
N GLY A 60 7.59 -3.30 1.37
CA GLY A 60 8.70 -2.43 0.99
C GLY A 60 9.30 -2.71 -0.39
N LYS A 61 9.05 -3.89 -0.96
CA LYS A 61 9.51 -4.28 -2.30
C LYS A 61 8.67 -3.71 -3.44
N CYS A 62 7.40 -3.33 -3.19
CA CYS A 62 6.46 -2.92 -4.24
C CYS A 62 6.47 -1.41 -4.50
N PHE A 63 7.28 -0.63 -3.79
CA PHE A 63 7.37 0.82 -3.96
C PHE A 63 8.82 1.32 -3.86
N LYS A 64 9.08 2.47 -4.48
CA LYS A 64 10.35 3.22 -4.38
C LYS A 64 10.11 4.66 -3.95
#